data_AF-A0A854QA67-F1
#
_entry.id   AF-A0A854QA67-F1
#
_cell.length_a   1.000
_cell.length_b   1.000
_cell.length_c   1.000
_cell.angle_alpha   90.00
_cell.angle_beta   90.00
_cell.angle_gamma   90.00
#
_symmetry.space_group_name_H-M   'P 1'
#
loop_
_entity.id
_entity.type
_entity.pdbx_description
1 polymer ?
#
loop_
_entity_poly.entity_id
_entity_poly.type
_entity_poly.pdbx_seq_one_letter_code
_entity_poly.pdbx_strand_id
1 'polypeptide(L)'
;MLISPAKIHASLSALLSSTPVSGPHTALLITPQGQLISAASIPADEDEESGEGGEGEEGDGVVGTGGVVAEEPYLDPPARLRLLLGLASQWNQGESPKMECELGRLHFTSLPLPAADAPSSVVLKDNLLPEVKPARVDKFLLVLNGRGTGWDVLSQKADEFKGHWKV
;
A
#
# COMPACT_ATOMS: atom_id res chain seq x y z
N MET A 1 7.61 22.80 -0.87
CA MET A 1 6.83 22.37 -2.06
C MET A 1 5.64 21.54 -1.60
N LEU A 2 4.42 21.85 -2.04
CA LEU A 2 3.24 21.02 -1.75
C LEU A 2 3.14 19.95 -2.86
N ILE A 3 3.33 18.68 -2.49
CA ILE A 3 3.14 17.57 -3.43
C ILE A 3 1.63 17.43 -3.67
N SER A 4 1.20 17.46 -4.94
CA SER A 4 -0.22 17.35 -5.30
C SER A 4 -0.75 15.95 -4.97
N PRO A 5 -1.87 15.83 -4.21
CA PRO A 5 -2.48 14.54 -3.90
C PRO A 5 -2.79 13.68 -5.13
N ALA A 6 -3.24 14.30 -6.22
CA ALA A 6 -3.53 13.62 -7.48
C ALA A 6 -2.27 13.02 -8.12
N LYS A 7 -1.13 13.71 -8.03
CA LYS A 7 0.15 13.20 -8.52
C LYS A 7 0.65 12.01 -7.71
N ILE A 8 0.47 12.06 -6.38
CA ILE A 8 0.82 10.94 -5.48
C ILE A 8 -0.02 9.73 -5.85
N HIS A 9 -1.34 9.89 -5.92
CA HIS A 9 -2.25 8.80 -6.26
C HIS A 9 -1.91 8.21 -7.63
N ALA A 10 -1.74 9.03 -8.67
CA ALA A 10 -1.35 8.56 -10.01
C ALA A 10 -0.01 7.80 -9.99
N SER A 11 0.96 8.26 -9.20
CA SER A 11 2.26 7.58 -9.06
C SER A 11 2.11 6.24 -8.35
N LEU A 12 1.25 6.13 -7.35
CA LEU A 12 0.94 4.87 -6.67
C LEU A 12 0.19 3.90 -7.60
N SER A 13 -0.81 4.38 -8.33
CA SER A 13 -1.57 3.58 -9.30
C SER A 13 -0.69 3.02 -10.42
N ALA A 14 0.31 3.78 -10.86
CA ALA A 14 1.25 3.34 -11.90
C ALA A 14 2.17 2.18 -11.46
N LEU A 15 2.29 1.92 -10.15
CA LEU A 15 3.03 0.77 -9.63
C LEU A 15 2.22 -0.52 -9.68
N LEU A 16 0.89 -0.42 -9.78
CA LEU A 16 0.01 -1.56 -9.62
C LEU A 16 -0.02 -2.44 -10.88
N SER A 17 -0.25 -3.73 -10.67
CA SER A 17 -0.42 -4.71 -11.75
C SER A 17 -1.57 -5.65 -11.42
N SER A 18 -2.49 -5.86 -12.37
CA SER A 18 -3.54 -6.87 -12.26
C SER A 18 -2.98 -8.28 -12.36
N THR A 19 -1.80 -8.44 -12.96
CA THR A 19 -1.09 -9.73 -13.01
C THR A 19 -0.24 -9.91 -11.75
N PRO A 20 -0.49 -10.97 -10.94
CA PRO A 20 0.19 -11.23 -9.66
C PRO A 20 1.73 -11.22 -9.72
N VAL A 21 2.30 -11.75 -10.79
CA VAL A 21 3.76 -11.87 -10.95
C VAL A 21 4.45 -10.56 -11.35
N SER A 22 3.70 -9.61 -11.92
CA SER A 22 4.27 -8.42 -12.58
C SER A 22 4.33 -7.18 -11.69
N GLY A 23 3.63 -7.18 -10.55
CA GLY A 23 3.66 -6.05 -9.63
C GLY A 23 2.69 -6.19 -8.45
N PRO A 24 2.74 -5.25 -7.50
CA PRO A 24 1.82 -5.21 -6.37
C PRO A 24 0.37 -4.94 -6.83
N HIS A 25 -0.60 -5.42 -6.06
CA HIS A 25 -2.02 -5.08 -6.27
C HIS A 25 -2.47 -3.91 -5.40
N THR A 26 -1.74 -3.59 -4.32
CA THR A 26 -2.02 -2.47 -3.42
C THR A 26 -0.74 -1.68 -3.12
N ALA A 27 -0.82 -0.36 -3.13
CA ALA A 27 0.26 0.55 -2.77
C ALA A 27 -0.26 1.63 -1.81
N LEU A 28 0.43 1.84 -0.69
CA LEU A 28 0.06 2.81 0.33
C LEU A 28 1.24 3.77 0.59
N LEU A 29 0.93 5.04 0.75
CA LEU A 29 1.85 6.04 1.30
C LEU A 29 1.33 6.50 2.64
N ILE A 30 2.10 6.30 3.70
CA ILE A 30 1.69 6.58 5.07
C ILE A 30 2.74 7.38 5.83
N THR A 31 2.32 8.04 6.92
CA THR A 31 3.25 8.55 7.93
C THR A 31 3.76 7.40 8.81
N PRO A 32 4.91 7.56 9.48
CA PRO A 32 5.40 6.59 10.46
C PRO A 32 4.42 6.35 11.62
N GLN A 33 3.52 7.28 11.88
CA GLN A 33 2.47 7.14 12.90
C GLN A 33 1.26 6.34 12.42
N GLY A 34 1.29 5.78 11.20
CA GLY A 34 0.20 4.99 10.63
C GLY A 34 -0.90 5.83 9.97
N GLN A 35 -0.69 7.13 9.76
CA GLN A 35 -1.67 7.98 9.08
C GLN A 35 -1.56 7.79 7.56
N LEU A 36 -2.66 7.42 6.92
CA LEU A 36 -2.73 7.28 5.47
C LEU A 36 -2.65 8.65 4.78
N ILE A 37 -1.72 8.80 3.84
CA ILE A 37 -1.60 9.97 2.97
C ILE A 37 -2.30 9.73 1.63
N SER A 38 -2.05 8.57 1.03
CA SER A 38 -2.66 8.15 -0.23
C SER A 38 -2.60 6.64 -0.38
N ALA A 39 -3.59 6.05 -1.04
CA ALA A 39 -3.67 4.63 -1.33
C ALA A 39 -4.09 4.44 -2.79
N ALA A 40 -3.60 3.38 -3.41
CA ALA A 40 -4.11 2.87 -4.66
C ALA A 40 -4.20 1.34 -4.56
N SER A 41 -5.28 0.76 -5.06
CA SER A 41 -5.47 -0.68 -5.13
C SER A 41 -6.26 -1.06 -6.37
N ILE A 42 -5.94 -2.19 -6.96
CA ILE A 42 -6.78 -2.81 -7.99
C ILE A 42 -7.89 -3.56 -7.24
N PRO A 43 -9.17 -3.31 -7.55
CA PRO A 43 -10.24 -4.17 -7.03
C PRO A 43 -9.93 -5.60 -7.47
N ALA A 44 -10.02 -6.55 -6.55
CA ALA A 44 -10.15 -7.93 -6.99
C ALA A 44 -11.49 -7.95 -7.72
N ASP A 45 -11.47 -8.20 -9.03
CA ASP A 45 -12.71 -8.40 -9.75
C ASP A 45 -13.45 -9.50 -8.98
N GLU A 46 -14.60 -9.15 -8.41
CA GLU A 46 -15.57 -10.14 -7.98
C GLU A 46 -15.81 -10.96 -9.24
N ASP A 47 -15.43 -12.24 -9.23
CA ASP A 47 -15.78 -13.16 -10.32
C ASP A 47 -17.24 -12.88 -10.64
N GLU A 48 -17.50 -12.39 -11.85
CA GLU A 48 -18.83 -12.23 -12.37
C GLU A 48 -19.47 -13.62 -12.31
N GLU A 49 -20.24 -13.89 -11.25
CA GLU A 49 -21.21 -14.97 -11.22
C GLU A 49 -22.33 -14.57 -12.20
N SER A 50 -21.97 -14.61 -13.50
CA SER A 50 -22.90 -14.78 -14.59
C SER A 50 -23.46 -16.20 -14.49
N GLY A 51 -24.33 -16.39 -13.50
CA GLY A 51 -25.15 -17.58 -13.31
C GLY A 51 -26.61 -17.20 -13.50
N GLU A 52 -26.96 -16.71 -14.70
CA GLU A 52 -28.36 -16.77 -15.14
C GLU A 52 -28.83 -18.22 -15.05
N GLY A 53 -30.03 -18.40 -14.47
CA GLY A 53 -30.61 -19.72 -14.24
C GLY A 53 -30.72 -20.57 -15.51
N GLY A 54 -30.50 -21.87 -15.34
CA GLY A 54 -30.72 -22.86 -16.39
C GLY A 54 -30.46 -24.26 -15.87
N GLU A 55 -31.53 -25.01 -15.69
CA GLU A 55 -31.55 -26.43 -15.34
C GLU A 55 -30.83 -27.28 -16.41
N GLY A 56 -30.14 -28.36 -16.01
CA GLY A 56 -29.99 -29.55 -16.88
C GLY A 56 -28.59 -30.13 -17.12
N GLU A 57 -28.41 -31.34 -16.58
CA GLU A 57 -27.76 -32.53 -17.17
C GLU A 57 -26.23 -32.68 -17.31
N GLU A 58 -25.85 -33.95 -17.12
CA GLU A 58 -24.54 -34.55 -16.96
C GLU A 58 -23.70 -34.56 -18.26
N GLY A 59 -22.38 -34.36 -18.17
CA GLY A 59 -21.48 -34.47 -19.32
C GLY A 59 -19.99 -34.38 -19.00
N ASP A 60 -19.29 -35.48 -19.27
CA ASP A 60 -17.84 -35.72 -19.27
C ASP A 60 -16.99 -34.69 -20.06
N GLY A 61 -15.76 -34.40 -19.61
CA GLY A 61 -14.78 -33.66 -20.43
C GLY A 61 -13.70 -32.81 -19.73
N VAL A 62 -12.57 -33.45 -19.40
CA VAL A 62 -11.17 -33.02 -19.68
C VAL A 62 -10.74 -31.56 -19.42
N VAL A 63 -9.86 -31.42 -18.41
CA VAL A 63 -8.64 -30.57 -18.33
C VAL A 63 -8.83 -29.04 -18.43
N GLY A 64 -8.86 -28.39 -17.26
CA GLY A 64 -8.55 -26.97 -17.09
C GLY A 64 -7.59 -26.81 -15.93
N THR A 65 -6.40 -26.31 -16.23
CA THR A 65 -5.30 -25.96 -15.32
C THR A 65 -5.73 -25.58 -13.90
N GLY A 66 -5.35 -26.40 -12.92
CA GLY A 66 -5.36 -26.06 -11.50
C GLY A 66 -4.36 -24.94 -11.21
N GLY A 67 -4.72 -23.73 -11.62
CA GLY A 67 -4.15 -22.52 -11.07
C GLY A 67 -4.54 -22.49 -9.61
N VAL A 68 -3.55 -22.50 -8.72
CA VAL A 68 -3.74 -22.29 -7.29
C VAL A 68 -4.43 -20.93 -7.14
N VAL A 69 -5.76 -20.95 -7.07
CA VAL A 69 -6.56 -19.84 -6.58
C VAL A 69 -6.16 -19.75 -5.12
N ALA A 70 -5.13 -18.96 -4.85
CA ALA A 70 -4.79 -18.63 -3.49
C ALA A 70 -6.07 -17.97 -2.94
N GLU A 71 -6.78 -18.64 -2.03
CA GLU A 71 -8.00 -18.10 -1.42
C GLU A 71 -7.64 -16.79 -0.72
N GLU A 72 -8.16 -15.66 -1.21
CA GLU A 72 -7.90 -14.36 -0.60
C GLU A 72 -8.36 -14.38 0.86
N PRO A 73 -7.61 -13.78 1.80
CA PRO A 73 -8.08 -13.69 3.17
C PRO A 73 -9.45 -13.03 3.16
N TYR A 74 -10.44 -13.67 3.80
CA TYR A 74 -11.83 -13.23 3.97
C TYR A 74 -11.93 -11.92 4.78
N LEU A 75 -11.29 -10.85 4.32
CA LEU A 75 -11.28 -9.54 4.94
C LEU A 75 -11.89 -8.55 3.96
N ASP A 76 -12.96 -7.91 4.40
CA ASP A 76 -13.56 -6.79 3.68
C ASP A 76 -12.49 -5.72 3.37
N PRO A 77 -12.59 -4.99 2.25
CA PRO A 77 -11.59 -4.00 1.86
C PRO A 77 -11.19 -3.00 2.97
N PRO A 78 -12.12 -2.48 3.81
CA PRO A 78 -11.76 -1.62 4.93
C PRO A 78 -10.97 -2.34 6.04
N ALA A 79 -11.28 -3.61 6.31
CA ALA A 79 -10.56 -4.41 7.31
C ALA A 79 -9.14 -4.72 6.83
N ARG A 80 -9.00 -5.07 5.55
CA ARG A 80 -7.70 -5.28 4.90
C ARG A 80 -6.83 -4.03 4.97
N LEU A 81 -7.38 -2.85 4.66
CA LEU A 81 -6.65 -1.59 4.77
C LEU A 81 -6.21 -1.31 6.21
N ARG A 82 -7.09 -1.49 7.20
CA ARG A 82 -6.75 -1.29 8.62
C ARG A 82 -5.63 -2.21 9.06
N LEU A 83 -5.64 -3.47 8.64
CA LEU A 83 -4.58 -4.42 8.96
C LEU A 83 -3.24 -4.01 8.33
N LEU A 84 -3.24 -3.62 7.05
CA LEU A 84 -2.03 -3.11 6.38
C LEU A 84 -1.46 -1.87 7.09
N LEU A 85 -2.33 -0.92 7.47
CA LEU A 85 -1.91 0.26 8.23
C LEU A 85 -1.35 -0.10 9.60
N GLY A 86 -1.97 -1.07 10.30
CA GLY A 86 -1.51 -1.55 11.60
C GLY A 86 -0.17 -2.29 11.55
N LEU A 87 0.11 -3.04 10.48
CA LEU A 87 1.41 -3.66 10.24
C LEU A 87 2.47 -2.61 9.90
N ALA A 88 2.11 -1.69 9.01
CA ALA A 88 3.02 -0.66 8.54
C ALA A 88 3.40 0.36 9.63
N SER A 89 2.51 0.64 10.59
CA SER A 89 2.79 1.53 11.72
C SER A 89 3.76 0.93 12.75
N GLN A 90 3.89 -0.39 12.79
CA GLN A 90 4.83 -1.09 13.68
C GLN A 90 6.21 -1.23 13.06
N TRP A 91 6.32 -1.12 11.73
CA TRP A 91 7.57 -1.32 11.00
C TRP A 91 8.59 -0.22 11.28
N ASN A 92 9.84 -0.63 11.53
CA ASN A 92 10.97 0.28 11.74
C ASN A 92 12.10 0.07 10.72
N GLN A 93 12.88 1.12 10.44
CA GLN A 93 14.02 1.06 9.49
C GLN A 93 15.12 0.06 9.89
N GLY A 94 15.17 -0.38 11.14
CA GLY A 94 16.11 -1.41 11.60
C GLY A 94 15.64 -2.85 11.32
N GLU A 95 14.41 -3.02 10.86
CA GLU A 95 13.81 -4.31 10.56
C GLU A 95 13.92 -4.63 9.06
N SER A 96 13.60 -5.88 8.69
CA SER A 96 13.54 -6.28 7.29
C SER A 96 12.53 -5.42 6.52
N PRO A 97 12.88 -4.89 5.34
CA PRO A 97 11.91 -4.20 4.47
C PRO A 97 10.91 -5.18 3.83
N LYS A 98 11.11 -6.50 4.00
CA LYS A 98 10.28 -7.56 3.43
C LYS A 98 9.55 -8.29 4.55
N MET A 99 8.24 -8.44 4.43
CA MET A 99 7.39 -9.18 5.38
C MET A 99 6.36 -9.99 4.61
N GLU A 100 6.23 -11.28 4.92
CA GLU A 100 5.20 -12.15 4.36
C GLU A 100 4.15 -12.42 5.44
N CYS A 101 2.88 -12.24 5.08
CA CYS A 101 1.75 -12.53 5.96
C CYS A 101 0.58 -13.09 5.14
N GLU A 102 -0.55 -13.33 5.78
CA GLU A 102 -1.76 -13.87 5.13
C GLU A 102 -2.24 -12.98 3.97
N LEU A 103 -2.01 -11.66 4.06
CA LEU A 103 -2.35 -10.70 3.01
C LEU A 103 -1.41 -10.73 1.79
N GLY A 104 -0.36 -11.56 1.82
CA GLY A 104 0.67 -11.63 0.79
C GLY A 104 2.02 -11.07 1.24
N ARG A 105 2.78 -10.57 0.28
CA ARG A 105 4.13 -10.04 0.48
C ARG A 105 4.09 -8.54 0.55
N LEU A 106 4.59 -8.01 1.67
CA LEU A 106 4.70 -6.59 1.96
C LEU A 106 6.14 -6.14 1.79
N HIS A 107 6.33 -5.07 1.02
CA HIS A 107 7.60 -4.38 0.90
C HIS A 107 7.48 -2.96 1.46
N PHE A 108 8.30 -2.64 2.45
CA PHE A 108 8.36 -1.37 3.14
C PHE A 108 9.54 -0.54 2.63
N THR A 109 9.31 0.73 2.34
CA THR A 109 10.36 1.63 1.87
C THR A 109 10.22 3.00 2.50
N SER A 110 11.26 3.40 3.23
CA SER A 110 11.28 4.72 3.85
C SER A 110 11.66 5.79 2.83
N LEU A 111 10.86 6.84 2.80
CA LEU A 111 11.01 7.99 1.93
C LEU A 111 11.34 9.22 2.79
N PRO A 112 12.61 9.66 2.84
CA PRO A 112 12.98 10.84 3.63
C PRO A 112 12.29 12.08 3.07
N LEU A 113 11.87 12.97 3.96
CA LEU A 113 11.43 14.30 3.59
C LEU A 113 12.59 15.28 3.79
N PRO A 114 12.67 16.35 2.99
CA PRO A 114 13.64 17.40 3.22
C PRO A 114 13.41 17.97 4.62
N ALA A 115 14.49 18.28 5.32
CA ALA A 115 14.40 18.91 6.62
C ALA A 115 13.61 20.21 6.46
N ALA A 116 12.38 20.24 6.99
CA ALA A 116 11.65 21.50 7.10
C ALA A 116 12.55 22.51 7.82
N ASP A 117 12.75 23.70 7.24
CA ASP A 117 13.44 24.79 7.91
C ASP A 117 12.84 24.95 9.30
N ALA A 118 13.70 25.04 10.31
CA ALA A 118 13.28 25.15 11.70
C ALA A 118 12.19 26.23 11.81
N PRO A 119 11.08 25.98 12.53
CA PRO A 119 10.08 27.01 12.70
C PRO A 119 10.78 28.23 13.30
N SER A 120 10.71 29.36 12.60
CA SER A 120 11.29 30.62 13.07
C SER A 120 10.77 30.85 14.49
N SER A 121 11.68 30.95 15.46
CA SER A 121 11.36 31.19 16.86
C SER A 121 10.90 32.65 17.03
N VAL A 122 9.73 33.00 16.50
CA VAL A 122 9.23 34.36 16.52
C VAL A 122 7.72 34.32 16.74
N VAL A 123 7.32 34.63 17.99
CA VAL A 123 6.12 35.40 18.37
C VAL A 123 4.84 34.54 18.41
N LEU A 124 4.26 34.17 19.56
CA LEU A 124 3.77 35.04 20.65
C LEU A 124 3.69 34.33 22.01
N LYS A 125 4.14 35.05 23.04
CA LYS A 125 3.66 34.90 24.42
C LYS A 125 2.13 35.15 24.45
N ASP A 126 1.46 34.58 25.46
CA ASP A 126 0.14 34.96 25.97
C ASP A 126 -1.11 34.15 25.56
N ASN A 127 -0.99 32.85 25.27
CA ASN A 127 -2.13 31.94 25.45
C ASN A 127 -1.70 30.58 26.02
N LEU A 128 -2.00 30.39 27.31
CA LEU A 128 -1.70 29.20 28.13
C LEU A 128 -2.62 28.00 27.76
N LEU A 129 -2.60 27.57 26.51
CA LEU A 129 -3.07 26.24 26.14
C LEU A 129 -1.83 25.38 25.86
N PRO A 130 -1.76 24.13 26.35
CA PRO A 130 -0.70 23.23 25.91
C PRO A 130 -0.88 23.02 24.40
N GLU A 131 -0.05 23.68 23.60
CA GLU A 131 0.06 23.40 22.18
C GLU A 131 0.57 21.97 22.04
N VAL A 132 -0.34 21.05 21.71
CA VAL A 132 0.04 19.73 21.20
C VAL A 132 0.66 19.98 19.83
N LYS A 133 1.98 20.23 19.80
CA LYS A 133 2.72 20.35 18.56
C LYS A 133 2.46 19.08 17.76
N PRO A 134 1.89 19.17 16.53
CA PRO A 134 1.70 17.99 15.71
C PRO A 134 3.06 17.31 15.53
N ALA A 135 3.08 15.97 15.66
CA ALA A 135 4.29 15.19 15.48
C ALA A 135 4.90 15.55 14.12
N ARG A 136 6.16 15.99 14.14
CA ARG A 136 6.88 16.32 12.91
C ARG A 136 7.01 15.05 12.08
N VAL A 137 6.61 15.13 10.82
CA VAL A 137 6.75 14.02 9.86
C VAL A 137 8.04 14.24 9.10
N ASP A 138 9.07 13.46 9.46
CA ASP A 138 10.42 13.58 8.91
C ASP A 138 10.62 12.67 7.69
N LYS A 139 9.72 11.71 7.51
CA LYS A 139 9.75 10.68 6.48
C LYS A 139 8.33 10.16 6.23
N PHE A 140 8.11 9.64 5.04
CA PHE A 140 6.96 8.77 4.75
C PHE A 140 7.41 7.31 4.63
N LEU A 141 6.44 6.41 4.67
CA LEU A 141 6.61 5.00 4.40
C LEU A 141 5.76 4.61 3.18
N LEU A 142 6.41 4.10 2.16
CA LEU A 142 5.77 3.41 1.04
C LEU A 142 5.60 1.94 1.42
N VAL A 143 4.40 1.41 1.24
CA VAL A 143 4.06 0.02 1.45
C VAL A 143 3.51 -0.55 0.16
N LEU A 144 4.15 -1.59 -0.37
CA LEU A 144 3.67 -2.32 -1.54
C LEU A 144 3.20 -3.70 -1.07
N ASN A 145 1.98 -4.06 -1.40
CA ASN A 145 1.44 -5.40 -1.17
C ASN A 145 1.21 -6.10 -2.51
N GLY A 146 1.84 -7.25 -2.67
CA GLY A 146 1.68 -8.14 -3.82
C GLY A 146 1.43 -9.57 -3.37
N ARG A 147 0.53 -10.24 -4.07
CA ARG A 147 0.23 -11.65 -3.84
C ARG A 147 0.83 -12.46 -4.97
N GLY A 148 1.70 -13.42 -4.67
CA GLY A 148 2.47 -14.12 -5.71
C GLY A 148 3.55 -13.27 -6.41
N THR A 149 3.64 -11.97 -6.10
CA THR A 149 4.68 -11.07 -6.61
C THR A 149 6.05 -11.43 -6.01
N GLY A 150 7.08 -11.47 -6.86
CA GLY A 150 8.45 -11.71 -6.41
C GLY A 150 8.99 -10.56 -5.56
N TRP A 151 9.85 -10.85 -4.58
CA TRP A 151 10.50 -9.82 -3.77
C TRP A 151 11.29 -8.82 -4.63
N ASP A 152 11.93 -9.30 -5.69
CA ASP A 152 12.74 -8.47 -6.58
C ASP A 152 11.87 -7.47 -7.37
N VAL A 153 10.68 -7.89 -7.79
CA VAL A 153 9.69 -7.03 -8.46
C VAL A 153 9.19 -5.94 -7.51
N LEU A 154 8.85 -6.31 -6.27
CA LEU A 154 8.42 -5.34 -5.26
C LEU A 154 9.53 -4.34 -4.93
N SER A 155 10.77 -4.79 -4.76
CA SER A 155 11.92 -3.92 -4.53
C SER A 155 12.20 -3.00 -5.73
N GLN A 156 12.14 -3.52 -6.96
CA GLN A 156 12.28 -2.72 -8.17
C GLN A 156 11.21 -1.62 -8.27
N LYS A 157 9.94 -1.97 -8.03
CA LYS A 157 8.83 -0.99 -8.03
C LYS A 157 8.99 0.08 -6.95
N ALA A 158 9.49 -0.30 -5.79
CA ALA A 158 9.81 0.65 -4.73
C ALA A 158 10.94 1.61 -5.13
N ASP A 159 11.99 1.11 -5.79
CA ASP A 159 13.09 1.93 -6.29
C ASP A 159 12.65 2.86 -7.43
N GLU A 160 11.78 2.39 -8.34
CA GLU A 160 11.14 3.22 -9.38
C GLU A 160 10.38 4.40 -8.75
N PHE A 161 9.54 4.13 -7.76
CA PHE A 161 8.82 5.18 -7.04
C PHE A 161 9.75 6.14 -6.33
N LYS A 162 10.77 5.62 -5.64
CA LYS A 162 11.77 6.43 -4.93
C LYS A 162 12.56 7.33 -5.88
N GLY A 163 12.84 6.86 -7.10
CA GLY A 163 13.47 7.64 -8.16
C GLY A 163 12.61 8.82 -8.63
N HIS A 164 11.28 8.66 -8.63
CA HIS A 164 10.32 9.72 -8.91
C HIS A 164 10.01 10.61 -7.70
N TRP A 165 10.25 10.11 -6.49
CA TRP A 165 10.05 10.80 -5.21
C TRP A 165 11.11 11.89 -4.92
N LYS A 166 11.57 12.62 -5.95
CA LYS A 166 12.47 13.75 -5.75
C LYS A 166 11.68 14.91 -5.14
N VAL A 167 11.81 15.08 -3.83
CA VAL A 167 11.37 16.27 -3.08
C VAL A 167 12.44 17.35 -3.13
#